data_AF-A0A366IFV0-F1
#
_entry.id   AF-A0A366IFV0-F1
#
_cell.length_a   1.000
_cell.length_b   1.000
_cell.length_c   1.000
_cell.angle_alpha   90.00
_cell.angle_beta   90.00
_cell.angle_gamma   90.00
#
_symmetry.space_group_name_H-M   'P 1'
#
loop_
_entity.id
_entity.type
_entity.pdbx_description
1 polymer ?
#
loop_
_entity_poly.entity_id
_entity_poly.type
_entity_poly.pdbx_seq_one_letter_code
_entity_poly.pdbx_strand_id
1 'polypeptide(L)'
;MASETPISVQSPLAGPTSKRELQAWRKRSRSFAEISDSAARVTQILNGINVPRSEPLVLRRGFSYSETPIAEYAGDDRKTPPREVRPPATRLMNGQGPALRLVLTAISLAQAQDRRPGTTFRNRWPVFPDSPREYGWCDFIASPATTTSNQTKHYITDRRKRKGQVNRALKTIQNAKLIQLPSDKSGRFQLLDETAGASRPHAELMPYSIPSKSEPTLVLPEGFIANGWLHILRDSEIALILMLSCGEGKLEGEDPGLIAIPSDTRLRHYGLGRESFSAAHPILRALGLLKQSGQPRNSAGRIVGFDPEDTHQLHRLQLIPEGFKSDAVEVAREVFGRKVLDSSSRHAGNFD
;
A
#
# COMPACT_ATOMS: atom_id res chain seq x y z
N MET A 1 -2.82 44.50 -12.51
CA MET A 1 -3.07 44.13 -11.10
C MET A 1 -3.84 42.81 -11.13
N ALA A 2 -3.13 41.69 -11.09
CA ALA A 2 -3.73 40.37 -11.06
C ALA A 2 -4.12 40.06 -9.61
N SER A 3 -5.40 39.89 -9.34
CA SER A 3 -5.93 39.48 -8.06
C SER A 3 -5.57 38.02 -7.81
N GLU A 4 -4.54 37.78 -6.99
CA GLU A 4 -4.23 36.46 -6.45
C GLU A 4 -5.45 35.96 -5.66
N THR A 5 -6.15 34.98 -6.22
CA THR A 5 -7.20 34.26 -5.50
C THR A 5 -6.48 33.30 -4.55
N PRO A 6 -6.68 33.37 -3.22
CA PRO A 6 -5.95 32.51 -2.31
C PRO A 6 -6.39 31.07 -2.53
N ILE A 7 -5.43 30.21 -2.86
CA ILE A 7 -5.60 28.76 -2.89
C ILE A 7 -6.02 28.35 -1.49
N SER A 8 -7.30 28.00 -1.34
CA SER A 8 -7.87 27.50 -0.09
C SER A 8 -7.12 26.23 0.30
N VAL A 9 -6.22 26.36 1.28
CA VAL A 9 -5.62 25.24 1.99
C VAL A 9 -6.76 24.51 2.67
N GLN A 10 -7.26 23.43 2.04
CA GLN A 10 -8.26 22.57 2.68
C GLN A 10 -7.71 22.13 4.02
N SER A 11 -8.41 22.48 5.10
CA SER A 11 -8.10 22.03 6.45
C SER A 11 -7.78 20.53 6.44
N PRO A 12 -6.64 20.10 7.01
CA PRO A 12 -6.45 18.70 7.28
C PRO A 12 -7.59 18.30 8.24
N LEU A 13 -8.15 17.10 8.05
CA LEU A 13 -9.13 16.47 8.97
C LEU A 13 -10.63 16.72 8.69
N ALA A 14 -11.06 16.78 7.42
CA ALA A 14 -12.48 16.50 7.14
C ALA A 14 -12.78 15.02 7.47
N GLY A 15 -13.57 14.79 8.51
CA GLY A 15 -14.05 13.45 8.88
C GLY A 15 -14.93 12.81 7.79
N PRO A 16 -15.36 11.55 7.94
CA PRO A 16 -16.21 10.89 6.96
C PRO A 16 -17.50 11.68 6.69
N THR A 17 -17.79 11.92 5.41
CA THR A 17 -18.91 12.78 4.97
C THR A 17 -20.16 11.98 4.57
N SER A 18 -20.02 10.67 4.38
CA SER A 18 -21.14 9.76 4.06
C SER A 18 -21.22 8.57 5.02
N LYS A 19 -22.38 7.91 5.09
CA LYS A 19 -22.57 6.67 5.88
C LYS A 19 -21.58 5.57 5.48
N ARG A 20 -21.29 5.44 4.18
CA ARG A 20 -20.34 4.46 3.63
C ARG A 20 -18.91 4.78 4.06
N GLU A 21 -18.51 6.04 4.00
CA GLU A 21 -17.21 6.50 4.50
C GLU A 21 -17.08 6.30 6.00
N LEU A 22 -18.14 6.57 6.78
CA LEU A 22 -18.15 6.33 8.22
C LEU A 22 -17.98 4.84 8.57
N GLN A 23 -18.65 3.95 7.84
CA GLN A 23 -18.49 2.52 8.02
C GLN A 23 -17.07 2.05 7.66
N ALA A 24 -16.53 2.55 6.54
CA ALA A 24 -15.16 2.27 6.13
C ALA A 24 -14.14 2.77 7.17
N TRP A 25 -14.37 3.97 7.72
CA TRP A 25 -13.57 4.58 8.78
C TRP A 25 -13.61 3.75 10.05
N ARG A 26 -14.79 3.38 10.55
CA ARG A 26 -14.94 2.51 11.74
C ARG A 26 -14.21 1.17 11.56
N LYS A 27 -14.35 0.54 10.39
CA LYS A 27 -13.62 -0.69 10.05
C LYS A 27 -12.10 -0.44 10.04
N ARG A 28 -11.66 0.74 9.59
CA ARG A 28 -10.24 1.12 9.58
C ARG A 28 -9.69 1.35 10.98
N SER A 29 -10.39 2.09 11.83
CA SER A 29 -10.01 2.32 13.22
C SER A 29 -9.91 1.01 14.01
N ARG A 30 -10.89 0.10 13.86
CA ARG A 30 -10.82 -1.22 14.51
C ARG A 30 -9.62 -2.02 14.04
N SER A 31 -9.41 -2.11 12.73
CA SER A 31 -8.26 -2.82 12.14
C SER A 31 -6.92 -2.21 12.57
N PHE A 32 -6.85 -0.88 12.77
CA PHE A 32 -5.66 -0.23 13.30
C PHE A 32 -5.40 -0.62 14.77
N ALA A 33 -6.42 -0.55 15.62
CA ALA A 33 -6.30 -0.93 17.03
C ALA A 33 -5.82 -2.39 17.21
N GLU A 34 -6.20 -3.29 16.30
CA GLU A 34 -5.75 -4.67 16.31
C GLU A 34 -4.27 -4.82 15.88
N ILE A 35 -3.72 -3.95 15.03
CA ILE A 35 -2.38 -4.13 14.44
C ILE A 35 -1.30 -3.20 15.01
N SER A 36 -1.67 -2.10 15.68
CA SER A 36 -0.76 -1.02 16.07
C SER A 36 0.48 -1.50 16.83
N ASP A 37 0.30 -2.35 17.83
CA ASP A 37 1.41 -2.84 18.67
C ASP A 37 2.31 -3.78 17.88
N SER A 38 1.73 -4.58 16.98
CA SER A 38 2.51 -5.44 16.10
C SER A 38 3.28 -4.64 15.07
N ALA A 39 2.70 -3.57 14.53
CA ALA A 39 3.36 -2.68 13.58
C ALA A 39 4.51 -1.92 14.25
N ALA A 40 4.33 -1.42 15.48
CA ALA A 40 5.39 -0.78 16.25
C ALA A 40 6.57 -1.72 16.48
N ARG A 41 6.32 -2.97 16.93
CA ARG A 41 7.37 -3.97 17.14
C ARG A 41 8.13 -4.30 15.85
N VAL A 42 7.42 -4.52 14.74
CA VAL A 42 8.05 -4.84 13.46
C VAL A 42 8.92 -3.68 12.98
N THR A 43 8.44 -2.45 13.13
CA THR A 43 9.20 -1.24 12.79
C THR A 43 10.48 -1.12 13.61
N GLN A 44 10.44 -1.45 14.90
CA GLN A 44 11.64 -1.51 15.75
C GLN A 44 12.62 -2.61 15.28
N ILE A 45 12.11 -3.80 14.94
CA ILE A 45 12.94 -4.91 14.45
C ILE A 45 13.63 -4.54 13.14
N LEU A 46 12.89 -4.01 12.15
CA LEU A 46 13.45 -3.61 10.86
C LEU A 46 14.52 -2.51 11.00
N ASN A 47 14.31 -1.55 11.89
CA ASN A 47 15.33 -0.55 12.23
C ASN A 47 16.56 -1.18 12.91
N GLY A 48 16.37 -2.18 13.78
CA GLY A 48 17.46 -2.88 14.48
C GLY A 48 18.36 -3.74 13.57
N ILE A 49 17.84 -4.20 12.43
CA ILE A 49 18.62 -4.93 11.41
C ILE A 49 19.16 -4.02 10.30
N ASN A 50 19.23 -2.70 10.57
CA ASN A 50 19.80 -1.67 9.70
C ASN A 50 19.12 -1.51 8.33
N VAL A 51 17.79 -1.63 8.25
CA VAL A 51 17.08 -1.07 7.09
C VAL A 51 17.29 0.44 7.08
N PRO A 52 17.97 1.03 6.07
CA PRO A 52 18.36 2.44 6.11
C PRO A 52 17.14 3.35 6.17
N ARG A 53 17.16 4.34 7.08
CA ARG A 53 16.05 5.28 7.25
C ARG A 53 15.93 6.30 6.12
N SER A 54 17.06 6.62 5.48
CA SER A 54 17.18 7.68 4.47
C SER A 54 17.18 7.17 3.03
N GLU A 55 17.14 5.85 2.81
CA GLU A 55 17.18 5.31 1.44
C GLU A 55 15.78 4.86 1.02
N PRO A 56 15.26 5.36 -0.09
CA PRO A 56 13.95 4.95 -0.57
C PRO A 56 13.98 3.52 -1.12
N LEU A 57 12.85 2.81 -0.99
CA LEU A 57 12.69 1.53 -1.66
C LEU A 57 12.52 1.76 -3.17
N VAL A 58 13.43 1.18 -3.95
CA VAL A 58 13.36 1.23 -5.42
C VAL A 58 12.72 -0.05 -5.93
N LEU A 59 11.80 0.04 -6.88
CA LEU A 59 11.14 -1.11 -7.50
C LEU A 59 11.19 -0.97 -9.01
N ARG A 60 11.23 -2.08 -9.74
CA ARG A 60 11.04 -2.02 -11.19
C ARG A 60 9.63 -1.55 -11.50
N ARG A 61 9.47 -0.71 -12.52
CA ARG A 61 8.16 -0.18 -12.95
C ARG A 61 7.13 -1.29 -13.14
N GLY A 62 7.55 -2.42 -13.72
CA GLY A 62 6.73 -3.61 -13.96
C GLY A 62 6.05 -4.19 -12.71
N PHE A 63 6.56 -3.91 -11.51
CA PHE A 63 5.93 -4.32 -10.26
C PHE A 63 4.55 -3.67 -10.07
N SER A 64 4.41 -2.40 -10.48
CA SER A 64 3.17 -1.64 -10.32
C SER A 64 2.39 -1.44 -11.61
N TYR A 65 3.06 -1.37 -12.76
CA TYR A 65 2.49 -0.98 -14.05
C TYR A 65 2.77 -2.03 -15.12
N SER A 66 1.73 -2.50 -15.81
CA SER A 66 1.88 -3.33 -17.01
C SER A 66 2.02 -2.44 -18.25
N GLU A 67 3.09 -2.61 -19.02
CA GLU A 67 3.30 -1.89 -20.29
C GLU A 67 2.22 -2.24 -21.31
N THR A 68 1.87 -3.52 -21.41
CA THR A 68 0.75 -3.98 -22.23
C THR A 68 -0.55 -3.77 -21.47
N PRO A 69 -1.54 -3.05 -22.05
CA PRO A 69 -2.85 -2.90 -21.42
C PRO A 69 -3.55 -4.26 -21.33
N ILE A 70 -4.23 -4.50 -20.22
CA ILE A 70 -5.04 -5.72 -20.04
C ILE A 70 -6.24 -5.65 -21.01
N ALA A 71 -6.21 -6.50 -22.04
CA ALA A 71 -7.05 -6.40 -23.23
C ALA A 71 -8.56 -6.57 -22.96
N GLU A 72 -8.95 -7.47 -22.06
CA GLU A 72 -10.32 -8.00 -21.92
C GLU A 72 -11.39 -7.07 -21.31
N TYR A 73 -11.10 -5.77 -21.07
CA TYR A 73 -11.98 -4.90 -20.26
C TYR A 73 -12.31 -3.53 -20.87
N ALA A 74 -12.33 -3.42 -22.19
CA ALA A 74 -12.87 -2.23 -22.85
C ALA A 74 -14.40 -2.12 -22.61
N GLY A 75 -14.84 -1.39 -21.56
CA GLY A 75 -16.24 -0.95 -21.46
C GLY A 75 -16.91 -0.95 -20.09
N ASP A 76 -16.33 -1.51 -19.03
CA ASP A 76 -16.92 -1.46 -17.67
C ASP A 76 -15.87 -1.16 -16.59
N ASP A 77 -15.83 0.11 -16.17
CA ASP A 77 -14.90 0.62 -15.15
C ASP A 77 -15.11 -0.01 -13.76
N ARG A 78 -16.22 -0.73 -13.56
CA ARG A 78 -16.58 -1.40 -12.30
C ARG A 78 -15.97 -2.79 -12.19
N LYS A 79 -15.62 -3.42 -13.31
CA LYS A 79 -15.05 -4.78 -13.32
C LYS A 79 -13.53 -4.72 -13.31
N THR A 80 -12.94 -5.03 -12.16
CA THR A 80 -11.48 -5.15 -12.07
C THR A 80 -11.02 -6.42 -12.82
N PRO A 81 -9.94 -6.36 -13.62
CA PRO A 81 -9.44 -7.53 -14.36
C PRO A 81 -9.14 -8.73 -13.44
N PRO A 82 -9.06 -9.97 -13.94
CA PRO A 82 -8.66 -11.14 -13.14
C PRO A 82 -7.31 -10.90 -12.47
N ARG A 83 -7.06 -11.46 -11.29
CA ARG A 83 -5.83 -11.16 -10.53
C ARG A 83 -4.58 -11.61 -11.27
N GLU A 84 -4.69 -12.70 -12.01
CA GLU A 84 -3.61 -13.40 -12.68
C GLU A 84 -2.94 -12.51 -13.74
N VAL A 85 -3.72 -11.65 -14.39
CA VAL A 85 -3.24 -10.74 -15.47
C VAL A 85 -2.82 -9.36 -14.95
N ARG A 86 -3.09 -9.04 -13.68
CA ARG A 86 -2.69 -7.76 -13.07
C ARG A 86 -1.18 -7.70 -12.82
N PRO A 87 -0.57 -6.50 -12.72
CA PRO A 87 0.79 -6.36 -12.22
C PRO A 87 0.93 -6.89 -10.77
N PRO A 88 2.14 -7.30 -10.34
CA PRO A 88 2.43 -7.82 -9.00
C PRO A 88 1.76 -7.06 -7.85
N ALA A 89 1.85 -5.73 -7.83
CA ALA A 89 1.30 -4.88 -6.78
C ALA A 89 -0.19 -5.15 -6.51
N THR A 90 -1.01 -5.28 -7.57
CA THR A 90 -2.46 -5.49 -7.44
C THR A 90 -2.89 -6.94 -7.60
N ARG A 91 -2.03 -7.82 -8.16
CA ARG A 91 -2.18 -9.28 -8.12
C ARG A 91 -2.09 -9.81 -6.69
N LEU A 92 -1.14 -9.27 -5.91
CA LEU A 92 -0.91 -9.67 -4.51
C LEU A 92 -1.90 -9.06 -3.52
N MET A 93 -2.69 -8.05 -3.94
CA MET A 93 -3.70 -7.43 -3.08
C MET A 93 -4.68 -8.48 -2.55
N ASN A 94 -4.71 -8.63 -1.24
CA ASN A 94 -5.72 -9.44 -0.57
C ASN A 94 -6.15 -8.76 0.72
N GLY A 95 -7.45 -8.58 0.93
CA GLY A 95 -7.98 -7.80 2.04
C GLY A 95 -7.60 -8.28 3.45
N GLN A 96 -6.98 -9.46 3.59
CA GLN A 96 -6.57 -10.07 4.86
C GLN A 96 -5.15 -10.69 4.83
N GLY A 97 -4.45 -10.66 3.69
CA GLY A 97 -3.19 -11.39 3.50
C GLY A 97 -1.96 -10.47 3.55
N PRO A 98 -0.83 -10.88 4.14
CA PRO A 98 0.36 -10.04 4.17
C PRO A 98 1.25 -10.19 2.93
N ALA A 99 0.76 -10.77 1.82
CA ALA A 99 1.59 -11.13 0.66
C ALA A 99 2.30 -9.90 0.05
N LEU A 100 1.56 -8.83 -0.23
CA LEU A 100 2.15 -7.59 -0.76
C LEU A 100 3.17 -6.98 0.21
N ARG A 101 2.86 -6.95 1.51
CA ARG A 101 3.78 -6.44 2.53
C ARG A 101 5.05 -7.29 2.62
N LEU A 102 4.89 -8.61 2.62
CA LEU A 102 5.98 -9.56 2.75
C LEU A 102 6.95 -9.47 1.56
N VAL A 103 6.46 -9.33 0.32
CA VAL A 103 7.36 -9.15 -0.83
C VAL A 103 8.07 -7.79 -0.77
N LEU A 104 7.39 -6.71 -0.39
CA LEU A 104 8.01 -5.38 -0.26
C LEU A 104 9.05 -5.34 0.86
N THR A 105 8.78 -6.00 1.99
CA THR A 105 9.76 -6.21 3.06
C THR A 105 10.95 -7.03 2.56
N ALA A 106 10.73 -8.09 1.79
CA ALA A 106 11.81 -8.91 1.25
C ALA A 106 12.71 -8.12 0.28
N ILE A 107 12.13 -7.31 -0.61
CA ILE A 107 12.89 -6.46 -1.53
C ILE A 107 13.65 -5.38 -0.75
N SER A 108 13.03 -4.75 0.26
CA SER A 108 13.69 -3.77 1.12
C SER A 108 14.88 -4.36 1.86
N LEU A 109 14.74 -5.57 2.42
CA LEU A 109 15.85 -6.29 3.06
C LEU A 109 16.94 -6.68 2.07
N ALA A 110 16.58 -7.06 0.85
CA ALA A 110 17.54 -7.35 -0.20
C ALA A 110 18.41 -6.13 -0.55
N GLN A 111 17.79 -4.95 -0.68
CA GLN A 111 18.49 -3.68 -0.95
C GLN A 111 19.26 -3.13 0.26
N ALA A 112 18.87 -3.51 1.48
CA ALA A 112 19.60 -3.17 2.69
C ALA A 112 20.85 -4.05 2.88
N GLN A 113 20.78 -5.33 2.48
CA GLN A 113 21.87 -6.30 2.67
C GLN A 113 23.07 -6.06 1.76
N ASP A 114 22.82 -5.74 0.50
CA ASP A 114 23.85 -5.31 -0.46
C ASP A 114 23.28 -4.12 -1.23
N ARG A 115 24.12 -3.18 -1.63
CA ARG A 115 23.73 -1.96 -2.35
C ARG A 115 24.24 -1.95 -3.79
N ARG A 116 25.02 -2.96 -4.19
CA ARG A 116 25.57 -3.03 -5.54
C ARG A 116 24.51 -3.55 -6.51
N PRO A 117 24.22 -2.80 -7.59
CA PRO A 117 23.38 -3.30 -8.67
C PRO A 117 23.87 -4.68 -9.15
N GLY A 118 22.92 -5.58 -9.45
CA GLY A 118 23.26 -6.94 -9.89
C GLY A 118 23.52 -7.96 -8.77
N THR A 119 23.68 -7.57 -7.50
CA THR A 119 23.81 -8.55 -6.41
C THR A 119 22.49 -9.30 -6.20
N THR A 120 22.56 -10.63 -6.11
CA THR A 120 21.43 -11.50 -5.77
C THR A 120 21.14 -11.54 -4.27
N PHE A 121 19.87 -11.47 -3.90
CA PHE A 121 19.44 -11.62 -2.51
C PHE A 121 19.66 -13.04 -1.99
N ARG A 122 20.37 -13.17 -0.86
CA ARG A 122 20.50 -14.44 -0.14
C ARG A 122 19.64 -14.40 1.12
N ASN A 123 18.46 -15.01 1.06
CA ASN A 123 17.57 -15.15 2.21
C ASN A 123 18.21 -16.03 3.30
N ARG A 124 18.53 -15.42 4.44
CA ARG A 124 19.10 -16.11 5.61
C ARG A 124 18.06 -16.44 6.68
N TRP A 125 16.88 -15.82 6.59
CA TRP A 125 15.88 -15.90 7.64
C TRP A 125 14.93 -17.08 7.40
N PRO A 126 14.71 -17.95 8.39
CA PRO A 126 13.67 -18.96 8.33
C PRO A 126 12.28 -18.30 8.47
N VAL A 127 11.20 -19.05 8.20
CA VAL A 127 9.85 -18.52 8.45
C VAL A 127 9.59 -18.30 9.94
N PHE A 128 10.11 -19.19 10.79
CA PHE A 128 10.19 -19.00 12.24
C PHE A 128 11.61 -19.21 12.69
N PRO A 129 12.11 -18.39 13.61
CA PRO A 129 13.42 -18.62 14.19
C PRO A 129 13.42 -19.89 15.05
N ASP A 130 14.55 -20.60 15.03
CA ASP A 130 14.77 -21.78 15.87
C ASP A 130 15.13 -21.37 17.31
N SER A 131 15.71 -20.17 17.48
CA SER A 131 16.10 -19.58 18.75
C SER A 131 15.38 -18.24 19.03
N PRO A 132 15.04 -17.91 20.29
CA PRO A 132 14.47 -16.60 20.65
C PRO A 132 15.37 -15.40 20.35
N ARG A 133 16.67 -15.63 20.10
CA ARG A 133 17.65 -14.58 19.75
C ARG A 133 17.75 -14.31 18.25
N GLU A 134 17.05 -15.09 17.44
CA GLU A 134 17.03 -14.95 15.98
C GLU A 134 15.69 -14.38 15.52
N TYR A 135 15.70 -13.72 14.37
CA TYR A 135 14.49 -13.27 13.69
C TYR A 135 14.09 -14.24 12.58
N GLY A 136 12.79 -14.39 12.35
CA GLY A 136 12.23 -15.03 11.17
C GLY A 136 11.27 -14.12 10.42
N TRP A 137 10.80 -14.58 9.25
CA TRP A 137 9.84 -13.82 8.44
C TRP A 137 8.53 -13.48 9.17
N CYS A 138 8.17 -14.24 10.20
CA CYS A 138 7.03 -13.92 11.07
C CYS A 138 7.22 -12.67 11.93
N ASP A 139 8.47 -12.26 12.17
CA ASP A 139 8.82 -11.11 13.00
C ASP A 139 8.92 -9.82 12.16
N PHE A 140 8.98 -9.94 10.83
CA PHE A 140 9.03 -8.81 9.89
C PHE A 140 7.67 -8.38 9.36
N ILE A 141 6.58 -8.98 9.82
CA ILE A 141 5.22 -8.69 9.36
C ILE A 141 4.29 -8.46 10.53
N ALA A 142 3.61 -7.31 10.50
CA ALA A 142 2.59 -7.01 11.47
C ALA A 142 1.36 -7.90 11.27
N SER A 143 0.88 -8.49 12.37
CA SER A 143 -0.33 -9.29 12.40
C SER A 143 -1.29 -8.74 13.45
N PRO A 144 -2.62 -8.81 13.25
CA PRO A 144 -3.60 -8.49 14.29
C PRO A 144 -3.29 -9.20 15.61
N ALA A 145 -3.37 -8.48 16.72
CA ALA A 145 -3.28 -9.00 18.07
C ALA A 145 -4.55 -9.81 18.38
N THR A 146 -4.39 -11.11 18.59
CA THR A 146 -5.48 -11.96 19.09
C THR A 146 -5.55 -11.86 20.60
N THR A 147 -6.20 -10.83 21.11
CA THR A 147 -6.55 -10.76 22.54
C THR A 147 -7.74 -11.68 22.78
N THR A 148 -7.49 -12.93 23.19
CA THR A 148 -8.52 -13.77 23.82
C THR A 148 -8.09 -13.97 25.26
N SER A 149 -8.95 -13.53 26.19
CA SER A 149 -8.74 -13.59 27.63
C SER A 149 -8.70 -15.06 28.12
N ASN A 150 -7.51 -15.68 28.22
CA ASN A 150 -7.24 -16.86 29.08
C ASN A 150 -5.74 -17.27 29.10
N GLN A 151 -4.95 -16.47 29.82
CA GLN A 151 -3.49 -16.32 29.90
C GLN A 151 -2.47 -17.50 29.74
N THR A 152 -2.82 -18.78 29.54
CA THR A 152 -1.79 -19.86 29.60
C THR A 152 -1.71 -20.82 28.41
N LYS A 153 -2.71 -20.90 27.52
CA LYS A 153 -2.66 -21.77 26.31
C LYS A 153 -2.45 -21.02 24.98
N HIS A 154 -2.27 -19.69 25.00
CA HIS A 154 -2.42 -18.85 23.80
C HIS A 154 -1.15 -18.58 22.99
N TYR A 155 0.03 -18.56 23.61
CA TYR A 155 1.26 -18.16 22.90
C TYR A 155 1.61 -19.10 21.73
N ILE A 156 1.37 -20.41 21.90
CA ILE A 156 1.55 -21.43 20.85
C ILE A 156 0.55 -21.21 19.70
N THR A 157 -0.68 -20.80 20.00
CA THR A 157 -1.71 -20.57 18.97
C THR A 157 -1.42 -19.32 18.13
N ASP A 158 -0.89 -18.27 18.73
CA ASP A 158 -0.53 -17.04 18.00
C ASP A 158 0.68 -17.26 17.11
N ARG A 159 1.71 -17.95 17.62
CA ARG A 159 2.88 -18.35 16.82
C ARG A 159 2.47 -19.22 15.64
N ARG A 160 1.61 -20.23 15.86
CA ARG A 160 1.09 -21.11 14.80
C ARG A 160 0.23 -20.36 13.78
N LYS A 161 -0.62 -19.42 14.23
CA LYS A 161 -1.45 -18.58 13.34
C LYS A 161 -0.58 -17.68 12.46
N ARG A 162 0.41 -17.00 13.03
CA ARG A 162 1.40 -16.21 12.26
C ARG A 162 2.15 -17.08 11.26
N LYS A 163 2.53 -18.30 11.65
CA LYS A 163 3.15 -19.28 10.73
C LYS A 163 2.26 -19.63 9.57
N GLY A 164 1.00 -19.94 9.84
CA GLY A 164 0.01 -20.20 8.80
C GLY A 164 -0.22 -18.98 7.90
N GLN A 165 -0.17 -17.76 8.43
CA GLN A 165 -0.35 -16.53 7.67
C GLN A 165 0.84 -16.26 6.73
N VAL A 166 2.08 -16.36 7.23
CA VAL A 166 3.30 -16.20 6.43
C VAL A 166 3.41 -17.30 5.37
N ASN A 167 3.18 -18.56 5.72
CA ASN A 167 3.23 -19.65 4.73
C ASN A 167 2.18 -19.49 3.62
N ARG A 168 0.96 -19.03 3.96
CA ARG A 168 -0.05 -18.71 2.94
C ARG A 168 0.38 -17.55 2.07
N ALA A 169 0.99 -16.51 2.65
CA ALA A 169 1.53 -15.39 1.91
C ALA A 169 2.65 -15.82 0.95
N LEU A 170 3.60 -16.65 1.42
CA LEU A 170 4.66 -17.21 0.57
C LEU A 170 4.09 -18.00 -0.60
N LYS A 171 3.07 -18.84 -0.39
CA LYS A 171 2.38 -19.54 -1.48
C LYS A 171 1.74 -18.56 -2.48
N THR A 172 1.09 -17.51 -2.00
CA THR A 172 0.53 -16.46 -2.87
C THR A 172 1.62 -15.77 -3.69
N ILE A 173 2.77 -15.45 -3.09
CA ILE A 173 3.91 -14.80 -3.75
C ILE A 173 4.56 -15.76 -4.77
N GLN A 174 4.67 -17.05 -4.44
CA GLN A 174 5.17 -18.08 -5.35
C GLN A 174 4.24 -18.25 -6.57
N ASN A 175 2.93 -18.31 -6.35
CA ASN A 175 1.94 -18.35 -7.44
C ASN A 175 1.99 -17.09 -8.33
N ALA A 176 2.39 -15.96 -7.74
CA ALA A 176 2.65 -14.72 -8.47
C ALA A 176 4.00 -14.70 -9.20
N LYS A 177 4.82 -15.76 -9.07
CA LYS A 177 6.17 -15.93 -9.66
C LYS A 177 7.23 -14.95 -9.13
N LEU A 178 7.07 -14.47 -7.89
CA LEU A 178 8.01 -13.50 -7.28
C LEU A 178 8.97 -14.14 -6.28
N ILE A 179 8.73 -15.40 -5.90
CA ILE A 179 9.67 -16.20 -5.13
C ILE A 179 9.70 -17.63 -5.66
N GLN A 180 10.80 -18.32 -5.40
CA GLN A 180 10.90 -19.77 -5.51
C GLN A 180 11.07 -20.36 -4.11
N LEU A 181 10.14 -21.25 -3.73
CA LEU A 181 10.27 -22.03 -2.51
C LEU A 181 11.10 -23.29 -2.80
N PRO A 182 12.09 -23.63 -1.96
CA PRO A 182 12.78 -24.91 -2.02
C PRO A 182 11.80 -26.04 -1.69
N SER A 183 12.17 -27.27 -2.05
CA SER A 183 11.39 -28.48 -1.72
C SER A 183 11.32 -28.75 -0.22
N ASP A 184 12.24 -28.17 0.56
CA ASP A 184 12.25 -28.27 2.01
C ASP A 184 11.21 -27.33 2.67
N LYS A 185 10.80 -27.66 3.90
CA LYS A 185 9.85 -26.84 4.68
C LYS A 185 10.56 -25.77 5.52
N SER A 186 11.80 -25.41 5.18
CA SER A 186 12.58 -24.40 5.94
C SER A 186 11.93 -23.01 5.87
N GLY A 187 11.20 -22.77 4.78
CA GLY A 187 10.62 -21.46 4.50
C GLY A 187 11.65 -20.42 4.06
N ARG A 188 12.90 -20.84 3.84
CA ARG A 188 13.84 -20.07 3.02
C ARG A 188 13.28 -20.00 1.61
N PHE A 189 13.55 -18.93 0.89
CA PHE A 189 13.07 -18.75 -0.48
C PHE A 189 14.06 -17.92 -1.26
N GLN A 190 14.12 -18.15 -2.58
CA GLN A 190 14.81 -17.27 -3.50
C GLN A 190 13.84 -16.19 -3.96
N LEU A 191 14.23 -14.92 -3.78
CA LEU A 191 13.48 -13.80 -4.34
C LEU A 191 13.74 -13.76 -5.85
N LEU A 192 12.70 -13.57 -6.64
CA LEU A 192 12.77 -13.52 -8.11
C LEU A 192 12.54 -12.09 -8.60
N ASP A 193 12.88 -11.86 -9.86
CA ASP A 193 12.70 -10.58 -10.53
C ASP A 193 11.26 -10.07 -10.43
N GLU A 194 11.11 -8.79 -10.09
CA GLU A 194 9.82 -8.13 -9.85
C GLU A 194 8.93 -8.06 -11.09
N THR A 195 9.48 -8.20 -12.28
CA THR A 195 8.76 -8.16 -13.55
C THR A 195 8.27 -9.53 -14.02
N ALA A 196 8.63 -10.60 -13.28
CA ALA A 196 8.18 -11.95 -13.59
C ALA A 196 6.65 -12.09 -13.46
N GLY A 197 6.03 -12.85 -14.38
CA GLY A 197 4.58 -13.12 -14.37
C GLY A 197 3.83 -12.49 -15.55
N ALA A 198 2.62 -11.97 -15.36
CA ALA A 198 1.75 -11.52 -16.46
C ALA A 198 2.37 -10.50 -17.42
N SER A 199 3.29 -9.66 -16.94
CA SER A 199 4.00 -8.70 -17.79
C SER A 199 5.03 -9.38 -18.70
N ARG A 200 5.51 -10.58 -18.34
CA ARG A 200 6.45 -11.42 -19.10
C ARG A 200 6.17 -12.92 -18.86
N PRO A 201 5.05 -13.47 -19.37
CA PRO A 201 4.58 -14.80 -18.98
C PRO A 201 5.53 -15.93 -19.40
N HIS A 202 6.32 -15.70 -20.45
CA HIS A 202 7.30 -16.62 -21.03
C HIS A 202 8.75 -16.28 -20.65
N ALA A 203 9.00 -15.23 -19.84
CA ALA A 203 10.36 -14.95 -19.40
C ALA A 203 10.83 -16.01 -18.42
N GLU A 204 12.13 -16.32 -18.53
CA GLU A 204 12.82 -17.14 -17.54
C GLU A 204 12.73 -16.49 -16.16
N LEU A 205 12.55 -17.31 -15.13
CA LEU A 205 12.50 -16.84 -13.75
C LEU A 205 13.91 -16.50 -13.28
N MET A 206 14.25 -15.22 -13.36
CA MET A 206 15.56 -14.74 -12.92
C MET A 206 15.56 -14.46 -11.42
N PRO A 207 16.67 -14.78 -10.71
CA PRO A 207 16.86 -14.32 -9.35
C PRO A 207 16.79 -12.80 -9.26
N TYR A 208 16.18 -12.30 -8.19
CA TYR A 208 16.12 -10.87 -7.93
C TYR A 208 17.54 -10.29 -7.84
N SER A 209 17.73 -9.19 -8.57
CA SER A 209 18.88 -8.32 -8.45
C SER A 209 18.42 -6.89 -8.23
N ILE A 210 19.24 -6.11 -7.54
CA ILE A 210 18.98 -4.69 -7.30
C ILE A 210 18.95 -3.96 -8.65
N PRO A 211 17.91 -3.18 -8.94
CA PRO A 211 17.80 -2.43 -10.19
C PRO A 211 19.02 -1.51 -10.42
N SER A 212 19.50 -1.51 -11.65
CA SER A 212 20.49 -0.56 -12.15
C SER A 212 19.86 0.80 -12.48
N LYS A 213 20.68 1.85 -12.58
CA LYS A 213 20.22 3.21 -12.90
C LYS A 213 19.58 3.35 -14.30
N SER A 214 19.86 2.40 -15.20
CA SER A 214 19.32 2.39 -16.57
C SER A 214 17.95 1.70 -16.67
N GLU A 215 17.53 0.96 -15.64
CA GLU A 215 16.24 0.28 -15.64
C GLU A 215 15.10 1.25 -15.31
N PRO A 216 13.91 1.09 -15.94
CA PRO A 216 12.74 1.86 -15.55
C PRO A 216 12.27 1.44 -14.15
N THR A 217 12.49 2.32 -13.18
CA THR A 217 12.13 2.10 -11.78
C THR A 217 11.11 3.11 -11.27
N LEU A 218 10.38 2.73 -10.23
CA LEU A 218 9.65 3.64 -9.36
C LEU A 218 10.35 3.69 -8.00
N VAL A 219 10.25 4.83 -7.33
CA VAL A 219 10.92 5.09 -6.04
C VAL A 219 9.87 5.47 -5.01
N LEU A 220 9.79 4.72 -3.92
CA LEU A 220 8.87 5.03 -2.83
C LEU A 220 9.42 6.17 -1.95
N PRO A 221 8.55 6.98 -1.31
CA PRO A 221 9.01 8.00 -0.38
C PRO A 221 9.90 7.45 0.74
N GLU A 222 10.91 8.23 1.13
CA GLU A 222 11.73 7.94 2.31
C GLU A 222 10.85 7.71 3.55
N GLY A 223 11.28 6.80 4.43
CA GLY A 223 10.51 6.47 5.63
C GLY A 223 9.33 5.53 5.41
N PHE A 224 8.93 5.21 4.16
CA PHE A 224 7.80 4.30 3.89
C PHE A 224 7.95 2.93 4.59
N ILE A 225 9.17 2.37 4.59
CA ILE A 225 9.49 1.14 5.32
C ILE A 225 9.93 1.46 6.75
N ALA A 226 10.95 2.32 6.89
CA ALA A 226 11.63 2.58 8.15
C ALA A 226 10.74 3.17 9.26
N ASN A 227 9.69 3.90 8.89
CA ASN A 227 8.74 4.50 9.84
C ASN A 227 7.42 3.71 9.95
N GLY A 228 7.37 2.49 9.38
CA GLY A 228 6.28 1.55 9.63
C GLY A 228 5.03 1.71 8.77
N TRP A 229 5.02 2.62 7.79
CA TRP A 229 3.85 2.85 6.93
C TRP A 229 3.39 1.58 6.20
N LEU A 230 4.32 0.76 5.73
CA LEU A 230 4.02 -0.54 5.10
C LEU A 230 3.12 -1.45 5.97
N HIS A 231 3.29 -1.40 7.30
CA HIS A 231 2.59 -2.28 8.23
C HIS A 231 1.27 -1.70 8.73
N ILE A 232 1.11 -0.37 8.67
CA ILE A 232 -0.13 0.31 9.00
C ILE A 232 -1.09 0.29 7.83
N LEU A 233 -0.60 0.50 6.61
CA LEU A 233 -1.42 0.68 5.41
C LEU A 233 -2.04 -0.64 4.92
N ARG A 234 -3.24 -0.54 4.34
CA ARG A 234 -3.93 -1.63 3.62
C ARG A 234 -3.34 -1.82 2.22
N ASP A 235 -3.52 -2.99 1.64
CA ASP A 235 -2.97 -3.29 0.31
C ASP A 235 -3.45 -2.32 -0.78
N SER A 236 -4.70 -1.83 -0.69
CA SER A 236 -5.22 -0.80 -1.61
C SER A 236 -4.57 0.56 -1.44
N GLU A 237 -4.20 0.91 -0.20
CA GLU A 237 -3.49 2.15 0.14
C GLU A 237 -2.04 2.07 -0.35
N ILE A 238 -1.38 0.91 -0.16
CA ILE A 238 -0.04 0.62 -0.69
C ILE A 238 -0.05 0.65 -2.22
N ALA A 239 -1.02 0.01 -2.87
CA ALA A 239 -1.13 -0.01 -4.32
C ALA A 239 -1.35 1.39 -4.92
N LEU A 240 -2.12 2.25 -4.24
CA LEU A 240 -2.28 3.65 -4.64
C LEU A 240 -0.96 4.44 -4.52
N ILE A 241 -0.18 4.23 -3.45
CA ILE A 241 1.16 4.84 -3.31
C ILE A 241 2.12 4.35 -4.40
N LEU A 242 2.15 3.05 -4.68
CA LEU A 242 2.97 2.46 -5.75
C LEU A 242 2.60 3.05 -7.11
N MET A 243 1.29 3.17 -7.40
CA MET A 243 0.79 3.77 -8.63
C MET A 243 1.22 5.24 -8.77
N LEU A 244 1.07 6.04 -7.72
CA LEU A 244 1.47 7.45 -7.75
C LEU A 244 2.99 7.64 -7.82
N SER A 245 3.76 6.75 -7.20
CA SER A 245 5.23 6.74 -7.28
C SER A 245 5.73 6.30 -8.67
N CYS A 246 4.95 5.45 -9.35
CA CYS A 246 5.21 5.03 -10.73
C CYS A 246 4.90 6.16 -11.71
N GLY A 247 3.74 6.79 -11.58
CA GLY A 247 3.35 7.96 -12.38
C GLY A 247 3.10 7.70 -13.87
N GLU A 248 3.21 6.46 -14.34
CA GLU A 248 2.99 6.11 -15.76
C GLU A 248 1.53 6.29 -16.16
N GLY A 249 1.33 6.87 -17.35
CA GLY A 249 0.02 7.24 -17.88
C GLY A 249 -0.68 8.36 -17.10
N LYS A 250 0.09 9.18 -16.37
CA LYS A 250 -0.41 10.40 -15.72
C LYS A 250 -0.79 11.47 -16.73
N LEU A 251 -1.79 12.26 -16.37
CA LEU A 251 -2.08 13.56 -16.92
C LEU A 251 -1.58 14.61 -15.93
N GLU A 252 -0.70 15.49 -16.40
CA GLU A 252 -0.25 16.64 -15.60
C GLU A 252 -1.34 17.72 -15.59
N GLY A 253 -1.27 18.63 -14.63
CA GLY A 253 -2.19 19.75 -14.50
C GLY A 253 -1.43 21.06 -14.43
N GLU A 254 -2.18 22.14 -14.28
CA GLU A 254 -1.62 23.47 -14.06
C GLU A 254 -0.84 23.54 -12.73
N ASP A 255 -1.29 22.80 -11.72
CA ASP A 255 -0.61 22.71 -10.42
C ASP A 255 0.62 21.77 -10.48
N PRO A 256 1.84 22.28 -10.23
CA PRO A 256 3.04 21.46 -10.24
C PRO A 256 2.99 20.32 -9.22
N GLY A 257 3.25 19.10 -9.68
CA GLY A 257 3.32 17.88 -8.85
C GLY A 257 1.98 17.20 -8.55
N LEU A 258 0.85 17.80 -8.94
CA LEU A 258 -0.48 17.17 -8.86
C LEU A 258 -0.80 16.43 -10.16
N ILE A 259 -0.96 15.11 -10.06
CA ILE A 259 -1.19 14.24 -11.23
C ILE A 259 -2.58 13.60 -11.19
N ALA A 260 -3.23 13.50 -12.35
CA ALA A 260 -4.40 12.66 -12.52
C ALA A 260 -3.98 11.36 -13.21
N ILE A 261 -4.51 10.22 -12.77
CA ILE A 261 -4.37 8.95 -13.50
C ILE A 261 -5.76 8.53 -13.95
N PRO A 262 -6.05 8.52 -15.27
CA PRO A 262 -7.37 8.19 -15.80
C PRO A 262 -7.88 6.83 -15.32
N SER A 263 -9.20 6.69 -15.19
CA SER A 263 -9.81 5.42 -14.76
C SER A 263 -9.39 4.24 -15.63
N ASP A 264 -9.34 4.44 -16.96
CA ASP A 264 -8.89 3.42 -17.90
C ASP A 264 -7.44 2.99 -17.61
N THR A 265 -6.53 3.95 -17.47
CA THR A 265 -5.13 3.68 -17.12
C THR A 265 -5.00 2.90 -15.80
N ARG A 266 -5.70 3.34 -14.74
CA ARG A 266 -5.71 2.66 -13.44
C ARG A 266 -6.19 1.22 -13.56
N LEU A 267 -7.24 0.99 -14.34
CA LEU A 267 -7.84 -0.33 -14.48
C LEU A 267 -6.98 -1.27 -15.33
N ARG A 268 -6.57 -0.82 -16.51
CA ARG A 268 -5.96 -1.66 -17.54
C ARG A 268 -4.46 -1.84 -17.39
N HIS A 269 -3.75 -0.91 -16.74
CA HIS A 269 -2.31 -1.03 -16.54
C HIS A 269 -1.92 -1.31 -15.10
N TYR A 270 -2.60 -0.69 -14.13
CA TYR A 270 -2.32 -0.91 -12.71
C TYR A 270 -3.17 -2.03 -12.10
N GLY A 271 -4.27 -2.45 -12.74
CA GLY A 271 -5.20 -3.42 -12.15
C GLY A 271 -5.93 -2.88 -10.91
N LEU A 272 -5.97 -1.55 -10.72
CA LEU A 272 -6.55 -0.90 -9.55
C LEU A 272 -7.97 -0.41 -9.89
N GLY A 273 -8.97 -1.17 -9.46
CA GLY A 273 -10.38 -0.83 -9.68
C GLY A 273 -10.87 0.37 -8.87
N ARG A 274 -11.98 0.97 -9.31
CA ARG A 274 -12.64 2.13 -8.69
C ARG A 274 -12.85 1.99 -7.18
N GLU A 275 -13.34 0.83 -6.74
CA GLU A 275 -13.62 0.56 -5.33
C GLU A 275 -12.36 0.62 -4.44
N SER A 276 -11.25 0.06 -4.92
CA SER A 276 -9.97 0.12 -4.19
C SER A 276 -9.40 1.53 -4.17
N PHE A 277 -9.49 2.24 -5.30
CA PHE A 277 -9.06 3.62 -5.42
C PHE A 277 -9.85 4.55 -4.48
N SER A 278 -11.18 4.54 -4.57
CA SER A 278 -12.09 5.37 -3.76
C SER A 278 -12.01 5.11 -2.27
N ALA A 279 -11.70 3.87 -1.86
CA ALA A 279 -11.49 3.55 -0.44
C ALA A 279 -10.12 4.01 0.09
N ALA A 280 -9.10 4.09 -0.76
CA ALA A 280 -7.72 4.35 -0.36
C ALA A 280 -7.40 5.85 -0.21
N HIS A 281 -7.77 6.68 -1.19
CA HIS A 281 -7.34 8.09 -1.21
C HIS A 281 -7.83 8.91 0.00
N PRO A 282 -9.06 8.76 0.54
CA PRO A 282 -9.50 9.53 1.71
C PRO A 282 -8.69 9.17 2.96
N ILE A 283 -8.33 7.89 3.12
CA ILE A 283 -7.51 7.43 4.25
C ILE A 283 -6.09 7.98 4.16
N LEU A 284 -5.46 7.93 2.97
CA LEU A 284 -4.12 8.48 2.78
C LEU A 284 -4.09 10.00 3.01
N ARG A 285 -5.14 10.73 2.63
CA ARG A 285 -5.28 12.15 2.96
C ARG A 285 -5.36 12.39 4.46
N ALA A 286 -6.19 11.62 5.16
CA ALA A 286 -6.35 11.77 6.59
C ALA A 286 -5.07 11.45 7.38
N LEU A 287 -4.23 10.54 6.86
CA LEU A 287 -2.91 10.23 7.40
C LEU A 287 -1.82 11.25 7.01
N GLY A 288 -2.16 12.30 6.26
CA GLY A 288 -1.19 13.33 5.81
C GLY A 288 -0.21 12.84 4.75
N LEU A 289 -0.52 11.74 4.04
CA LEU A 289 0.35 11.13 3.03
C LEU A 289 0.01 11.56 1.60
N LEU A 290 -1.17 12.16 1.41
CA LEU A 290 -1.73 12.48 0.11
C LEU A 290 -2.40 13.85 0.13
N LYS A 291 -2.04 14.68 -0.84
CA LYS A 291 -2.78 15.89 -1.22
C LYS A 291 -3.71 15.55 -2.38
N GLN A 292 -4.90 16.14 -2.38
CA GLN A 292 -5.89 15.99 -3.45
C GLN A 292 -6.39 17.37 -3.87
N SER A 293 -6.42 17.63 -5.17
CA SER A 293 -7.19 18.72 -5.79
C SER A 293 -8.25 18.15 -6.74
N GLY A 294 -9.29 18.95 -7.02
CA GLY A 294 -10.42 18.59 -7.87
C GLY A 294 -11.74 19.18 -7.37
N GLN A 295 -12.71 19.34 -8.28
CA GLN A 295 -13.99 19.97 -7.95
C GLN A 295 -14.78 19.18 -6.89
N PRO A 296 -15.46 19.88 -5.95
CA PRO A 296 -16.29 19.24 -4.95
C PRO A 296 -17.42 18.46 -5.61
N ARG A 297 -17.65 17.24 -5.13
CA ARG A 297 -18.84 16.46 -5.48
C ARG A 297 -19.97 16.79 -4.52
N ASN A 298 -21.20 16.80 -5.01
CA ASN A 298 -22.38 16.93 -4.14
C ASN A 298 -22.57 15.68 -3.27
N SER A 299 -23.51 15.74 -2.33
CA SER A 299 -23.83 14.63 -1.41
C SER A 299 -24.28 13.34 -2.12
N ALA A 300 -24.71 13.42 -3.38
CA ALA A 300 -25.04 12.28 -4.24
C ALA A 300 -23.83 11.73 -5.02
N GLY A 301 -22.62 12.28 -4.82
CA GLY A 301 -21.39 11.84 -5.46
C GLY A 301 -21.23 12.28 -6.92
N ARG A 302 -22.07 13.21 -7.41
CA ARG A 302 -21.94 13.80 -8.74
C ARG A 302 -21.10 15.07 -8.68
N ILE A 303 -20.31 15.29 -9.73
CA ILE A 303 -19.60 16.55 -9.94
C ILE A 303 -20.65 17.61 -10.27
N VAL A 304 -20.60 18.76 -9.58
CA VAL A 304 -21.48 19.89 -9.89
C VAL A 304 -20.97 20.49 -11.21
N GLY A 305 -21.80 20.49 -12.26
CA GLY A 305 -21.40 21.00 -13.59
C GLY A 305 -20.64 19.99 -14.46
N PHE A 306 -21.02 18.71 -14.45
CA PHE A 306 -20.39 17.65 -15.26
C PHE A 306 -20.39 17.96 -16.77
N ASP A 307 -19.21 18.19 -17.31
CA ASP A 307 -18.87 18.23 -18.73
C ASP A 307 -17.96 17.02 -19.11
N PRO A 308 -18.40 16.09 -19.97
CA PRO A 308 -17.63 14.90 -20.33
C PRO A 308 -16.31 15.19 -21.07
N GLU A 309 -16.13 16.37 -21.67
CA GLU A 309 -14.90 16.76 -22.37
C GLU A 309 -13.85 17.37 -21.42
N ASP A 310 -14.24 17.70 -20.18
CA ASP A 310 -13.39 18.41 -19.25
C ASP A 310 -12.54 17.47 -18.37
N THR A 311 -11.25 17.38 -18.70
CA THR A 311 -10.26 16.61 -17.92
C THR A 311 -9.99 17.16 -16.50
N HIS A 312 -10.43 18.39 -16.18
CA HIS A 312 -10.30 18.98 -14.83
C HIS A 312 -11.17 18.27 -13.76
N GLN A 313 -12.00 17.31 -14.18
CA GLN A 313 -12.89 16.54 -13.31
C GLN A 313 -12.27 15.32 -12.65
N LEU A 314 -11.06 14.92 -13.06
CA LEU A 314 -10.33 13.83 -12.42
C LEU A 314 -9.76 14.25 -11.07
N HIS A 315 -9.72 13.33 -10.11
CA HIS A 315 -8.97 13.55 -8.87
C HIS A 315 -7.49 13.69 -9.19
N ARG A 316 -6.96 14.89 -8.95
CA ARG A 316 -5.54 15.17 -9.03
C ARG A 316 -4.92 14.92 -7.66
N LEU A 317 -3.88 14.11 -7.63
CA LEU A 317 -3.28 13.54 -6.43
C LEU A 317 -1.79 13.81 -6.40
N GLN A 318 -1.25 14.03 -5.21
CA GLN A 318 0.17 14.21 -4.98
C GLN A 318 0.55 13.55 -3.66
N LEU A 319 1.56 12.67 -3.68
CA LEU A 319 2.14 12.14 -2.44
C LEU A 319 2.82 13.28 -1.68
N ILE A 320 2.76 13.25 -0.35
CA ILE A 320 3.42 14.23 0.53
C ILE A 320 4.64 13.54 1.15
N PRO A 321 5.87 13.71 0.61
CA PRO A 321 7.06 12.98 1.09
C PRO A 321 7.33 13.21 2.58
N GLU A 322 7.13 14.44 3.07
CA GLU A 322 7.29 14.77 4.49
C GLU A 322 6.37 13.97 5.41
N GLY A 323 5.16 13.60 4.95
CA GLY A 323 4.24 12.77 5.72
C GLY A 323 4.79 11.38 6.01
N PHE A 324 5.66 10.85 5.13
CA PHE A 324 6.28 9.54 5.32
C PHE A 324 7.43 9.54 6.33
N LYS A 325 7.95 10.72 6.71
CA LYS A 325 9.03 10.86 7.71
C LYS A 325 8.56 10.69 9.15
N SER A 326 7.27 10.82 9.40
CA SER A 326 6.65 10.63 10.72
C SER A 326 6.49 9.15 11.07
N ASP A 327 6.47 8.84 12.38
CA ASP A 327 6.13 7.50 12.87
C ASP A 327 4.68 7.15 12.49
N ALA A 328 4.52 6.08 11.70
CA ALA A 328 3.23 5.70 11.16
C ALA A 328 2.23 5.29 12.24
N VAL A 329 2.70 4.68 13.33
CA VAL A 329 1.84 4.21 14.43
C VAL A 329 1.31 5.41 15.21
N GLU A 330 2.15 6.40 15.50
CA GLU A 330 1.75 7.62 16.18
C GLU A 330 0.74 8.43 15.38
N VAL A 331 1.03 8.69 14.09
CA VAL A 331 0.11 9.43 13.21
C VAL A 331 -1.21 8.68 13.08
N ALA A 332 -1.17 7.37 12.82
CA ALA A 332 -2.39 6.58 12.69
C ALA A 332 -3.18 6.49 14.01
N ARG A 333 -2.52 6.51 15.18
CA ARG A 333 -3.17 6.57 16.48
C ARG A 333 -3.90 7.89 16.66
N GLU A 334 -3.29 9.00 16.29
CA GLU A 334 -3.94 10.31 16.32
C GLU A 334 -5.16 10.36 15.40
N VAL A 335 -5.00 9.89 14.17
CA VAL A 335 -6.06 9.94 13.15
C VAL A 335 -7.22 9.01 13.48
N PHE A 336 -6.94 7.74 13.81
CA PHE A 336 -7.98 6.74 14.04
C PHE A 336 -8.48 6.67 15.49
N GLY A 337 -7.73 7.23 16.44
CA GLY A 337 -8.08 7.31 17.87
C GLY A 337 -8.99 8.48 18.21
N ARG A 338 -9.07 9.50 17.34
CA ARG A 338 -10.11 10.54 17.45
C ARG A 338 -11.48 9.86 17.36
N LYS A 339 -12.26 9.94 18.44
CA LYS A 339 -13.69 9.58 18.39
C LYS A 339 -14.28 10.41 17.25
N VAL A 340 -14.93 9.75 16.29
CA VAL A 340 -15.76 10.45 15.30
C VAL A 340 -16.85 11.13 16.12
N LEU A 341 -16.64 12.40 16.47
CA LEU A 341 -17.63 13.19 17.20
C LEU A 341 -18.92 13.13 16.39
N ASP A 342 -19.98 12.82 17.11
CA ASP A 342 -21.29 12.52 16.57
C ASP A 342 -21.79 13.71 15.75
N SER A 343 -21.59 13.66 14.44
CA SER A 343 -22.16 14.63 13.49
C SER A 343 -23.70 14.58 13.49
N SER A 344 -24.30 13.69 14.29
CA SER A 344 -25.73 13.65 14.59
C SER A 344 -26.17 14.77 15.57
N SER A 345 -25.26 15.47 16.25
CA SER A 345 -25.63 16.51 17.24
C SER A 345 -25.74 17.94 16.67
N ARG A 346 -25.52 18.15 15.35
CA ARG A 346 -25.55 19.50 14.74
C ARG A 346 -26.74 19.76 13.82
N HIS A 347 -27.72 18.86 13.74
CA HIS A 347 -28.97 19.08 12.97
C HIS A 347 -30.24 18.97 13.83
N ALA A 348 -30.12 18.85 15.15
CA ALA A 348 -31.23 19.03 16.09
C ALA A 348 -31.14 20.43 16.69
N GLY A 349 -31.53 21.43 15.91
CA GLY A 349 -31.48 22.83 16.32
C GLY A 349 -31.81 23.74 15.15
N ASN A 350 -33.08 23.71 14.73
CA ASN A 350 -33.85 24.81 14.15
C ASN A 350 -35.13 24.24 13.52
N PHE A 351 -36.13 24.05 14.37
CA PHE A 351 -37.54 24.22 14.04
C PHE A 351 -38.14 24.88 15.28
N ASP A 352 -38.15 26.21 15.26
CA ASP A 352 -39.25 26.98 15.86
C ASP A 352 -40.22 27.30 14.72
#